data_AF-A0A932RYL5-F1
#
_entry.id   AF-A0A932RYL5-F1
#
_cell.length_a   1.000
_cell.length_b   1.000
_cell.length_c   1.000
_cell.angle_alpha   90.00
_cell.angle_beta   90.00
_cell.angle_gamma   90.00
#
_symmetry.space_group_name_H-M   'P 1'
#
loop_
_entity.id
_entity.type
_entity.pdbx_description
1 polymer ?
#
loop_
_entity_poly.entity_id
_entity_poly.type
_entity_poly.pdbx_seq_one_letter_code
_entity_poly.pdbx_strand_id
1 'polypeptide(L)'
;MRIKNVVMSAAALAISGLAAHGSVWADGRGFTVEDMVKMERVVAPAVSPDGKLVVYAQRTVDLDKNRGRWDLWMVNLADAQAMPKKLTNISNNSEGNNSGAQWSAKGDAIYFVSSRSGSGQVWRLAIAGGEAQKVTDLPLDVESFKVAPTEDRIAMSIEVFRDCADLNCTKDRLEAKSKNKASGKIHDKLFIRHWDTWADGRRNVLFSAPLSANHVADNAVANLSGSLEADVHSKPDGDNEDYNFSPDGKSVVFSARVAGKTEAWSTNFDLYQVPATGGALPKNLTSENLAWDAKPVFSPDGNTLAYLAMKRPGFEADRFQIMLMDVKTGKKHALADKWDRSASNLSWSADGKTLYTSAFDVGQLRLFAIDAQSGAVKALSANGSVAGFDVRGSTAVIVQANLASGAQLFHSDLKQGTWRAITDVNKQALADVRFGDYEQFSFAGAKGEKVYGYVMKPWNYKAGEKYPVAFIVHGGPQGSFANNWSYRWNPQTYAGAGYAVVFIDFHGSLGYGQKFTDSISQDWGGKPLVDLKLGMAAAAKQFSWVDSNNACALGASYG
;
A
#
# COMPACT_ATOMS: atom_id res chain seq x y z
N MET A 1 -46.27 -86.81 -18.97
CA MET A 1 -46.72 -85.67 -18.13
C MET A 1 -45.79 -84.50 -18.44
N ARG A 2 -46.35 -83.39 -18.94
CA ARG A 2 -45.65 -82.37 -19.75
C ARG A 2 -45.16 -81.20 -18.89
N ILE A 3 -43.85 -80.97 -18.84
CA ILE A 3 -43.23 -79.64 -18.85
C ILE A 3 -41.96 -79.75 -19.69
N LYS A 4 -41.97 -79.21 -20.92
CA LYS A 4 -40.79 -79.07 -21.77
C LYS A 4 -40.35 -77.60 -21.70
N ASN A 5 -39.23 -77.34 -21.02
CA ASN A 5 -38.55 -76.06 -21.11
C ASN A 5 -37.67 -76.06 -22.36
N VAL A 6 -37.94 -75.10 -23.25
CA VAL A 6 -37.23 -74.86 -24.50
C VAL A 6 -36.12 -73.86 -24.22
N VAL A 7 -34.90 -74.23 -24.62
CA VAL A 7 -33.73 -73.37 -24.73
C VAL A 7 -33.89 -72.47 -25.95
N MET A 8 -33.67 -71.16 -25.81
CA MET A 8 -33.33 -70.30 -26.95
C MET A 8 -32.39 -69.18 -26.51
N SER A 9 -31.22 -69.17 -27.13
CA SER A 9 -30.20 -68.13 -27.09
C SER A 9 -30.74 -66.81 -27.65
N ALA A 10 -30.34 -65.69 -27.05
CA ALA A 10 -30.53 -64.36 -27.65
C ALA A 10 -29.27 -63.51 -27.46
N ALA A 11 -28.82 -62.97 -28.58
CA ALA A 11 -27.60 -62.23 -28.79
C ALA A 11 -27.57 -60.87 -28.08
N ALA A 12 -26.38 -60.46 -27.64
CA ALA A 12 -26.10 -59.13 -27.12
C ALA A 12 -26.09 -58.10 -28.25
N LEU A 13 -26.93 -57.06 -28.16
CA LEU A 13 -26.75 -55.80 -28.86
C LEU A 13 -26.26 -54.74 -27.86
N ALA A 14 -25.03 -54.28 -28.07
CA ALA A 14 -24.49 -53.11 -27.41
C ALA A 14 -25.10 -51.84 -28.02
N ILE A 15 -25.80 -51.05 -27.21
CA ILE A 15 -26.18 -49.68 -27.56
C ILE A 15 -25.26 -48.75 -26.76
N SER A 16 -24.30 -48.18 -27.47
CA SER A 16 -23.44 -47.09 -27.01
C SER A 16 -24.26 -45.80 -26.85
N GLY A 17 -24.66 -45.48 -25.64
CA GLY A 17 -25.17 -44.16 -25.28
C GLY A 17 -24.02 -43.18 -25.12
N LEU A 18 -23.73 -42.38 -26.16
CA LEU A 18 -22.98 -41.14 -25.98
C LEU A 18 -23.82 -40.19 -25.12
N ALA A 19 -23.54 -40.14 -23.82
CA ALA A 19 -23.97 -39.02 -22.99
C ALA A 19 -23.18 -37.79 -23.44
N ALA A 20 -23.77 -36.99 -24.32
CA ALA A 20 -23.34 -35.62 -24.54
C ALA A 20 -23.38 -34.91 -23.19
N HIS A 21 -22.23 -34.76 -22.56
CA HIS A 21 -22.04 -33.85 -21.45
C HIS A 21 -22.07 -32.46 -22.05
N GLY A 22 -23.29 -31.96 -22.30
CA GLY A 22 -23.50 -30.54 -22.48
C GLY A 22 -23.04 -29.88 -21.20
N SER A 23 -21.82 -29.36 -21.20
CA SER A 23 -21.38 -28.40 -20.22
C SER A 23 -22.38 -27.25 -20.27
N VAL A 24 -23.34 -27.25 -19.35
CA VAL A 24 -24.12 -26.07 -19.05
C VAL A 24 -23.09 -25.09 -18.49
N TRP A 25 -22.49 -24.29 -19.37
CA TRP A 25 -21.77 -23.11 -18.95
C TRP A 25 -22.80 -22.29 -18.19
N ALA A 26 -22.70 -22.23 -16.87
CA ALA A 26 -23.46 -21.27 -16.10
C ALA A 26 -23.26 -19.90 -16.77
N ASP A 27 -24.35 -19.22 -17.08
CA ASP A 27 -24.30 -17.83 -17.47
C ASP A 27 -23.60 -17.08 -16.33
N GLY A 28 -22.35 -16.65 -16.57
CA GLY A 28 -21.59 -15.91 -15.57
C GLY A 28 -22.32 -14.63 -15.17
N ARG A 29 -21.91 -13.99 -14.09
CA ARG A 29 -22.52 -12.75 -13.59
C ARG A 29 -21.52 -11.60 -13.55
N GLY A 30 -22.03 -10.38 -13.41
CA GLY A 30 -21.21 -9.20 -13.16
C GLY A 30 -20.65 -9.16 -11.74
N PHE A 31 -19.54 -8.42 -11.58
CA PHE A 31 -18.93 -8.15 -10.29
C PHE A 31 -19.78 -7.18 -9.46
N THR A 32 -20.00 -7.48 -8.19
CA THR A 32 -20.87 -6.72 -7.28
C THR A 32 -20.09 -6.02 -6.17
N VAL A 33 -20.75 -5.09 -5.47
CA VAL A 33 -20.17 -4.45 -4.27
C VAL A 33 -19.99 -5.48 -3.16
N GLU A 34 -20.91 -6.44 -3.05
CA GLU A 34 -20.85 -7.55 -2.09
C GLU A 34 -19.62 -8.43 -2.32
N ASP A 35 -19.26 -8.71 -3.58
CA ASP A 35 -18.00 -9.39 -3.89
C ASP A 35 -16.81 -8.57 -3.39
N MET A 36 -16.75 -7.28 -3.75
CA MET A 36 -15.64 -6.38 -3.41
C MET A 36 -15.40 -6.26 -1.90
N VAL A 37 -16.48 -6.19 -1.11
CA VAL A 37 -16.39 -6.08 0.35
C VAL A 37 -15.87 -7.37 0.98
N LYS A 38 -16.19 -8.53 0.38
CA LYS A 38 -15.79 -9.86 0.86
C LYS A 38 -14.39 -10.29 0.40
N MET A 39 -13.84 -9.64 -0.63
CA MET A 39 -12.52 -9.96 -1.16
C MET A 39 -11.44 -9.93 -0.08
N GLU A 40 -10.63 -10.98 -0.10
CA GLU A 40 -9.36 -11.03 0.59
C GLU A 40 -8.35 -10.10 -0.10
N ARG A 41 -7.37 -9.60 0.66
CA ARG A 41 -6.42 -8.58 0.18
C ARG A 41 -5.02 -8.93 0.60
N VAL A 42 -4.04 -8.77 -0.29
CA VAL A 42 -2.62 -9.00 0.02
C VAL A 42 -1.83 -7.68 -0.05
N VAL A 43 -0.92 -7.48 0.91
CA VAL A 43 -0.11 -6.25 1.04
C VAL A 43 1.26 -6.55 1.67
N ALA A 44 2.12 -5.53 1.68
CA ALA A 44 3.37 -5.47 2.45
C ALA A 44 4.27 -6.71 2.27
N PRO A 45 4.82 -6.93 1.06
CA PRO A 45 5.75 -8.03 0.85
C PRO A 45 7.09 -7.72 1.55
N ALA A 46 7.66 -8.72 2.20
CA ALA A 46 8.98 -8.67 2.81
C ALA A 46 9.77 -9.90 2.37
N VAL A 47 10.82 -9.70 1.58
CA VAL A 47 11.70 -10.75 1.05
C VAL A 47 12.80 -11.05 2.08
N SER A 48 13.08 -12.34 2.29
CA SER A 48 14.14 -12.78 3.22
C SER A 48 15.51 -12.25 2.79
N PRO A 49 16.46 -12.07 3.73
CA PRO A 49 17.81 -11.58 3.41
C PRO A 49 18.53 -12.37 2.29
N ASP A 50 18.27 -13.67 2.20
CA ASP A 50 18.84 -14.55 1.16
C ASP A 50 18.04 -14.58 -0.16
N GLY A 51 16.92 -13.85 -0.25
CA GLY A 51 16.10 -13.74 -1.44
C GLY A 51 15.24 -14.95 -1.78
N LYS A 52 15.09 -15.93 -0.86
CA LYS A 52 14.41 -17.21 -1.14
C LYS A 52 12.99 -17.30 -0.62
N LEU A 53 12.62 -16.51 0.38
CA LEU A 53 11.29 -16.51 0.97
C LEU A 53 10.69 -15.12 0.85
N VAL A 54 9.35 -15.05 0.77
CA VAL A 54 8.61 -13.81 1.00
C VAL A 54 7.56 -14.04 2.05
N VAL A 55 7.46 -13.09 2.98
CA VAL A 55 6.35 -12.97 3.94
C VAL A 55 5.49 -11.80 3.52
N TYR A 56 4.18 -11.93 3.65
CA TYR A 56 3.23 -10.86 3.33
C TYR A 56 2.02 -10.94 4.25
N ALA A 57 1.24 -9.86 4.30
CA ALA A 57 0.00 -9.83 5.06
C ALA A 57 -1.20 -10.08 4.15
N GLN A 58 -2.13 -10.94 4.58
CA GLN A 58 -3.40 -11.21 3.89
C GLN A 58 -4.57 -10.87 4.81
N ARG A 59 -5.46 -9.99 4.34
CA ARG A 59 -6.71 -9.65 5.03
C ARG A 59 -7.79 -10.64 4.63
N THR A 60 -8.45 -11.19 5.63
CA THR A 60 -9.73 -11.90 5.49
C THR A 60 -10.84 -11.05 6.08
N VAL A 61 -12.08 -11.24 5.61
CA VAL A 61 -13.27 -10.52 6.08
C VAL A 61 -14.11 -11.48 6.91
N ASP A 62 -14.49 -11.02 8.10
CA ASP A 62 -15.52 -11.63 8.93
C ASP A 62 -16.74 -10.71 8.90
N LEU A 63 -17.72 -11.07 8.08
CA LEU A 63 -18.93 -10.26 7.87
C LEU A 63 -19.79 -10.22 9.13
N ASP A 64 -19.93 -11.34 9.82
CA ASP A 64 -20.78 -11.47 11.01
C ASP A 64 -20.27 -10.56 12.13
N LYS A 65 -18.94 -10.47 12.27
CA LYS A 65 -18.30 -9.55 13.23
C LYS A 65 -18.01 -8.16 12.66
N ASN A 66 -18.44 -7.87 11.42
CA ASN A 66 -18.19 -6.63 10.68
C ASN A 66 -16.73 -6.13 10.80
N ARG A 67 -15.77 -7.03 10.60
CA ARG A 67 -14.34 -6.71 10.76
C ARG A 67 -13.46 -7.44 9.76
N GLY A 68 -12.25 -6.94 9.57
CA GLY A 68 -11.20 -7.66 8.87
C GLY A 68 -10.13 -8.15 9.81
N ARG A 69 -9.43 -9.21 9.41
CA ARG A 69 -8.26 -9.71 10.12
C ARG A 69 -7.10 -9.90 9.15
N TRP A 70 -5.94 -9.35 9.50
CA TRP A 70 -4.69 -9.60 8.82
C TRP A 70 -3.94 -10.77 9.46
N ASP A 71 -3.52 -11.70 8.61
CA ASP A 71 -2.70 -12.85 8.93
C ASP A 71 -1.41 -12.80 8.11
N LEU A 72 -0.31 -13.33 8.64
CA LEU A 72 0.93 -13.44 7.89
C LEU A 72 0.97 -14.74 7.11
N TRP A 73 1.41 -14.64 5.86
CA TRP A 73 1.57 -15.74 4.91
C TRP A 73 2.99 -15.74 4.35
N MET A 74 3.44 -16.90 3.90
CA MET A 74 4.78 -17.09 3.35
C MET A 74 4.77 -17.93 2.09
N VAL A 75 5.62 -17.58 1.12
CA VAL A 75 5.86 -18.34 -0.11
C VAL A 75 7.35 -18.58 -0.26
N ASN A 76 7.71 -19.80 -0.70
CA ASN A 76 9.07 -20.11 -1.14
C ASN A 76 9.25 -19.67 -2.60
N LEU A 77 10.14 -18.71 -2.83
CA LEU A 77 10.38 -18.12 -4.15
C LEU A 77 11.24 -19.00 -5.05
N ALA A 78 12.03 -19.91 -4.47
CA ALA A 78 12.89 -20.83 -5.20
C ALA A 78 12.10 -21.97 -5.89
N ASP A 79 10.89 -22.26 -5.42
CA ASP A 79 9.98 -23.24 -6.02
C ASP A 79 8.83 -22.49 -6.71
N ALA A 80 8.77 -22.60 -8.04
CA ALA A 80 7.74 -21.95 -8.84
C ALA A 80 6.33 -22.48 -8.57
N GLN A 81 6.20 -23.68 -7.99
CA GLN A 81 4.93 -24.32 -7.64
C GLN A 81 4.59 -24.21 -6.15
N ALA A 82 5.42 -23.51 -5.36
CA ALA A 82 5.16 -23.35 -3.93
C ALA A 82 3.86 -22.59 -3.69
N MET A 83 2.97 -23.21 -2.92
CA MET A 83 1.72 -22.59 -2.49
C MET A 83 1.95 -21.71 -1.25
N PRO A 84 1.24 -20.57 -1.12
CA PRO A 84 1.28 -19.77 0.09
C PRO A 84 0.88 -20.57 1.34
N LYS A 85 1.64 -20.39 2.42
CA LYS A 85 1.38 -21.00 3.72
C LYS A 85 1.10 -19.94 4.76
N LYS A 86 -0.02 -20.05 5.46
CA LYS A 86 -0.34 -19.20 6.60
C LYS A 86 0.63 -19.49 7.75
N LEU A 87 1.27 -18.45 8.29
CA LEU A 87 2.21 -18.55 9.42
C LEU A 87 1.52 -18.36 10.78
N THR A 88 0.48 -17.54 10.87
CA THR A 88 -0.11 -17.12 12.14
C THR A 88 -1.20 -18.06 12.70
N ASN A 89 -1.30 -19.30 12.22
CA ASN A 89 -2.28 -20.28 12.73
C ASN A 89 -1.76 -21.08 13.93
N ILE A 90 -1.32 -20.38 14.98
CA ILE A 90 -0.71 -20.98 16.17
C ILE A 90 -1.82 -21.30 17.19
N SER A 91 -2.16 -22.58 17.28
CA SER A 91 -2.74 -23.42 18.36
C SER A 91 -3.78 -22.90 19.37
N ASN A 92 -3.94 -21.60 19.65
CA ASN A 92 -4.65 -21.14 20.84
C ASN A 92 -5.67 -20.01 20.58
N ASN A 93 -6.57 -20.12 19.59
CA ASN A 93 -7.77 -19.26 19.46
C ASN A 93 -7.59 -17.72 19.63
N SER A 94 -6.37 -17.20 19.64
CA SER A 94 -6.10 -15.79 19.91
C SER A 94 -6.12 -15.06 18.59
N GLU A 95 -7.30 -14.56 18.24
CA GLU A 95 -7.67 -13.87 17.01
C GLU A 95 -6.99 -12.48 16.86
N GLY A 96 -5.68 -12.39 17.05
CA GLY A 96 -4.93 -11.15 16.90
C GLY A 96 -4.81 -10.69 15.44
N ASN A 97 -4.86 -9.38 15.21
CA ASN A 97 -4.58 -8.76 13.92
C ASN A 97 -3.06 -8.60 13.76
N ASN A 98 -2.49 -9.01 12.62
CA ASN A 98 -1.03 -9.07 12.43
C ASN A 98 -0.55 -8.13 11.31
N SER A 99 0.49 -7.34 11.55
CA SER A 99 1.00 -6.35 10.58
C SER A 99 2.50 -6.10 10.74
N GLY A 100 3.09 -5.34 9.80
CA GLY A 100 4.46 -4.81 9.93
C GLY A 100 5.55 -5.90 9.98
N ALA A 101 5.45 -6.94 9.16
CA ALA A 101 6.43 -8.02 9.16
C ALA A 101 7.84 -7.53 8.77
N GLN A 102 8.85 -7.86 9.57
CA GLN A 102 10.26 -7.60 9.32
C GLN A 102 11.07 -8.87 9.53
N TRP A 103 11.93 -9.23 8.58
CA TRP A 103 12.86 -10.34 8.75
C TRP A 103 13.96 -10.00 9.77
N SER A 104 14.32 -10.99 10.58
CA SER A 104 15.61 -11.00 11.29
C SER A 104 16.78 -10.84 10.33
N ALA A 105 17.90 -10.31 10.81
CA ALA A 105 19.10 -10.10 10.00
C ALA A 105 19.63 -11.40 9.39
N LYS A 106 19.49 -12.53 10.11
CA LYS A 106 19.86 -13.87 9.64
C LYS A 106 18.81 -14.53 8.75
N GLY A 107 17.58 -14.01 8.72
CA GLY A 107 16.47 -14.63 7.99
C GLY A 107 15.88 -15.88 8.66
N ASP A 108 16.18 -16.13 9.93
CA ASP A 108 15.71 -17.32 10.67
C ASP A 108 14.42 -17.09 11.49
N ALA A 109 13.97 -15.84 11.57
CA ALA A 109 12.73 -15.42 12.21
C ALA A 109 12.12 -14.16 11.57
N ILE A 110 10.85 -13.92 11.91
CA ILE A 110 10.06 -12.76 11.51
C ILE A 110 9.59 -12.02 12.76
N TYR A 111 9.84 -10.72 12.82
CA TYR A 111 9.22 -9.80 13.77
C TYR A 111 7.93 -9.23 13.17
N PHE A 112 6.90 -9.00 13.98
CA PHE A 112 5.64 -8.42 13.52
C PHE A 112 4.82 -7.86 14.69
N VAL A 113 3.92 -6.90 14.43
CA VAL A 113 2.94 -6.44 15.42
C VAL A 113 1.77 -7.43 15.45
N SER A 114 1.30 -7.79 16.64
CA SER A 114 0.08 -8.58 16.82
C SER A 114 -0.71 -8.12 18.03
N SER A 115 -2.03 -7.99 17.85
CA SER A 115 -2.97 -7.70 18.95
C SER A 115 -3.42 -8.94 19.73
N ARG A 116 -2.74 -10.08 19.55
CA ARG A 116 -3.14 -11.37 20.14
C ARG A 116 -3.16 -11.39 21.68
N SER A 117 -2.45 -10.48 22.33
CA SER A 117 -2.47 -10.31 23.80
C SER A 117 -3.44 -9.24 24.29
N GLY A 118 -4.38 -8.77 23.45
CA GLY A 118 -5.34 -7.71 23.78
C GLY A 118 -4.87 -6.29 23.48
N SER A 119 -3.57 -6.10 23.26
CA SER A 119 -2.92 -4.87 22.79
C SER A 119 -1.93 -5.20 21.67
N GLY A 120 -1.67 -4.26 20.77
CA GLY A 120 -0.66 -4.36 19.74
C GLY A 120 0.73 -4.42 20.36
N GLN A 121 1.39 -5.56 20.28
CA GLN A 121 2.76 -5.76 20.75
C GLN A 121 3.61 -6.36 19.63
N VAL A 122 4.93 -6.25 19.73
CA VAL A 122 5.85 -6.91 18.80
C VAL A 122 6.03 -8.37 19.22
N TRP A 123 6.03 -9.26 18.23
CA TRP A 123 6.22 -10.69 18.37
C TRP A 123 7.29 -11.17 17.39
N ARG A 124 7.97 -12.26 17.76
CA ARG A 124 8.99 -12.92 16.94
C ARG A 124 8.57 -14.36 16.68
N LEU A 125 8.52 -14.77 15.42
CA LEU A 125 8.21 -16.14 15.01
C LEU A 125 9.43 -16.74 14.29
N ALA A 126 9.95 -17.86 14.82
CA ALA A 126 11.01 -18.62 14.15
C ALA A 126 10.47 -19.30 12.87
N ILE A 127 11.26 -19.29 11.80
CA ILE A 127 10.90 -19.93 10.52
C ILE A 127 10.83 -21.45 10.64
N ALA A 128 11.62 -22.02 11.56
CA ALA A 128 11.56 -23.44 11.90
C ALA A 128 10.19 -23.86 12.49
N GLY A 129 9.33 -22.91 12.83
CA GLY A 129 8.04 -23.13 13.48
C GLY A 129 8.10 -23.01 15.01
N GLY A 130 6.98 -23.26 15.66
CA GLY A 130 6.78 -23.04 17.10
C GLY A 130 5.82 -21.90 17.39
N GLU A 131 5.62 -21.60 18.67
CA GLU A 131 4.79 -20.46 19.09
C GLU A 131 5.56 -19.14 18.91
N ALA A 132 4.84 -18.07 18.55
CA ALA A 132 5.45 -16.75 18.47
C ALA A 132 5.81 -16.25 19.87
N GLN A 133 7.05 -15.81 20.04
CA GLN A 133 7.55 -15.23 21.27
C GLN A 133 7.14 -13.76 21.34
N LYS A 134 6.59 -13.34 22.49
CA LYS A 134 6.34 -11.92 22.76
C LYS A 134 7.68 -11.18 22.91
N VAL A 135 7.89 -10.13 22.12
CA VAL A 135 9.11 -9.30 22.15
C VAL A 135 8.91 -8.09 23.05
N THR A 136 7.75 -7.46 23.01
CA THR A 136 7.41 -6.31 23.85
C THR A 136 6.21 -6.62 24.75
N ASP A 137 6.21 -6.08 25.95
CA ASP A 137 5.07 -6.15 26.88
C ASP A 137 4.82 -4.79 27.53
N LEU A 138 4.49 -3.82 26.69
CA LEU A 138 4.30 -2.43 27.10
C LEU A 138 2.84 -2.18 27.51
N PRO A 139 2.58 -1.19 28.40
CA PRO A 139 1.23 -0.87 28.86
C PRO A 139 0.32 -0.22 27.79
N LEU A 140 0.86 0.09 26.60
CA LEU A 140 0.20 0.73 25.48
C LEU A 140 0.46 -0.04 24.17
N ASP A 141 -0.34 0.25 23.15
CA ASP A 141 -0.17 -0.32 21.81
C ASP A 141 1.11 0.17 21.14
N VAL A 142 1.89 -0.76 20.59
CA VAL A 142 2.95 -0.49 19.62
C VAL A 142 2.31 -0.43 18.23
N GLU A 143 2.29 0.74 17.61
CA GLU A 143 1.66 0.95 16.29
C GLU A 143 2.56 0.48 15.14
N SER A 144 3.86 0.77 15.25
CA SER A 144 4.89 0.38 14.30
C SER A 144 6.20 0.11 15.02
N PHE A 145 7.09 -0.65 14.38
CA PHE A 145 8.43 -0.89 14.91
C PHE A 145 9.47 -1.04 13.79
N LYS A 146 10.74 -0.92 14.18
CA LYS A 146 11.89 -1.47 13.45
C LYS A 146 12.86 -2.14 14.40
N VAL A 147 13.37 -3.31 14.02
CA VAL A 147 14.52 -3.92 14.68
C VAL A 147 15.81 -3.38 14.03
N ALA A 148 16.78 -3.00 14.84
CA ALA A 148 18.08 -2.53 14.36
C ALA A 148 18.79 -3.63 13.57
N PRO A 149 19.64 -3.30 12.57
CA PRO A 149 20.39 -4.31 11.80
C PRO A 149 21.26 -5.25 12.65
N THR A 150 21.71 -4.76 13.81
CA THR A 150 22.49 -5.47 14.83
C THR A 150 21.65 -6.40 15.72
N GLU A 151 20.32 -6.31 15.65
CA GLU A 151 19.35 -7.05 16.47
C GLU A 151 19.50 -6.91 17.99
N ASP A 152 20.22 -5.89 18.46
CA ASP A 152 20.40 -5.53 19.87
C ASP A 152 19.41 -4.46 20.35
N ARG A 153 18.51 -4.00 19.47
CA ARG A 153 17.61 -2.88 19.74
C ARG A 153 16.37 -2.89 18.85
N ILE A 154 15.31 -2.29 19.36
CA ILE A 154 14.06 -2.04 18.65
C ILE A 154 13.64 -0.58 18.82
N ALA A 155 13.22 0.07 17.73
CA ALA A 155 12.52 1.36 17.74
C ALA A 155 11.02 1.13 17.54
N MET A 156 10.17 1.89 18.22
CA MET A 156 8.72 1.70 18.26
C MET A 156 7.99 3.04 18.25
N SER A 157 6.93 3.17 17.47
CA SER A 157 5.98 4.28 17.59
C SER A 157 4.87 3.90 18.58
N ILE A 158 4.65 4.77 19.57
CA ILE A 158 3.62 4.59 20.61
C ILE A 158 2.87 5.91 20.79
N GLU A 159 1.55 5.86 20.77
CA GLU A 159 0.71 7.04 20.98
C GLU A 159 0.61 7.40 22.47
N VAL A 160 1.20 8.53 22.88
CA VAL A 160 1.29 8.96 24.28
C VAL A 160 0.84 10.39 24.50
N PHE A 161 0.44 10.69 25.73
CA PHE A 161 0.38 12.07 26.21
C PHE A 161 1.80 12.54 26.50
N ARG A 162 2.30 13.55 25.77
CA ARG A 162 3.72 13.95 25.85
C ARG A 162 4.13 14.54 27.21
N ASP A 163 3.17 15.05 27.97
CA ASP A 163 3.37 15.56 29.31
C ASP A 163 3.44 14.45 30.38
N CYS A 164 3.19 13.20 30.01
CA CYS A 164 3.38 12.07 30.91
C CYS A 164 4.86 11.71 31.10
N ALA A 165 5.22 11.40 32.34
CA ALA A 165 6.58 10.99 32.70
C ALA A 165 6.97 9.61 32.13
N ASP A 166 5.99 8.72 31.96
CA ASP A 166 6.16 7.37 31.44
C ASP A 166 4.91 6.87 30.70
N LEU A 167 4.99 5.63 30.18
CA LEU A 167 3.87 5.01 29.46
C LEU A 167 2.68 4.67 30.37
N ASN A 168 2.91 4.38 31.67
CA ASN A 168 1.83 4.07 32.62
C ASN A 168 0.96 5.29 32.90
N CYS A 169 1.54 6.48 33.02
CA CYS A 169 0.78 7.72 33.14
C CYS A 169 -0.21 7.92 31.98
N THR A 170 0.19 7.58 30.74
CA THR A 170 -0.72 7.65 29.59
C THR A 170 -1.84 6.61 29.72
N LYS A 171 -1.51 5.37 30.08
CA LYS A 171 -2.48 4.30 30.31
C LYS A 171 -3.51 4.70 31.37
N ASP A 172 -3.06 5.14 32.53
CA ASP A 172 -3.92 5.55 33.64
C ASP A 172 -4.83 6.71 33.25
N ARG A 173 -4.31 7.68 32.47
CA ARG A 173 -5.10 8.80 31.94
C ARG A 173 -6.18 8.34 30.96
N LEU A 174 -5.87 7.38 30.08
CA LEU A 174 -6.85 6.78 29.17
C LEU A 174 -7.92 5.98 29.93
N GLU A 175 -7.53 5.19 30.92
CA GLU A 175 -8.46 4.46 31.78
C GLU A 175 -9.39 5.41 32.54
N ALA A 176 -8.84 6.47 33.16
CA ALA A 176 -9.64 7.49 33.83
C ALA A 176 -10.60 8.19 32.86
N LYS A 177 -10.15 8.51 31.65
CA LYS A 177 -10.98 9.11 30.60
C LYS A 177 -12.12 8.20 30.16
N SER A 178 -11.88 6.90 30.02
CA SER A 178 -12.92 5.91 29.64
C SER A 178 -14.05 5.80 30.67
N LYS A 179 -13.76 6.08 31.96
CA LYS A 179 -14.72 6.08 33.06
C LYS A 179 -15.47 7.40 33.20
N ASN A 180 -15.01 8.47 32.53
CA ASN A 180 -15.63 9.78 32.58
C ASN A 180 -16.88 9.83 31.68
N LYS A 181 -18.04 10.15 32.26
CA LYS A 181 -19.31 10.25 31.54
C LYS A 181 -19.52 11.57 30.79
N ALA A 182 -18.64 12.56 31.02
CA ALA A 182 -18.71 13.84 30.32
C ALA A 182 -18.34 13.66 28.84
N SER A 183 -19.23 14.12 27.94
CA SER A 183 -19.02 14.05 26.49
C SER A 183 -18.53 15.37 25.89
N GLY A 184 -18.55 16.46 26.66
CA GLY A 184 -18.06 17.77 26.22
C GLY A 184 -16.56 17.72 25.91
N LYS A 185 -16.18 18.29 24.77
CA LYS A 185 -14.78 18.44 24.36
C LYS A 185 -14.44 19.91 24.22
N ILE A 186 -13.28 20.30 24.73
CA ILE A 186 -12.70 21.62 24.52
C ILE A 186 -11.54 21.45 23.55
N HIS A 187 -11.51 22.29 22.51
CA HIS A 187 -10.43 22.32 21.53
C HIS A 187 -9.94 23.76 21.41
N ASP A 188 -8.65 23.96 21.65
CA ASP A 188 -7.97 25.27 21.59
C ASP A 188 -6.89 25.33 20.48
N LYS A 189 -6.68 24.22 19.76
CA LYS A 189 -5.75 24.10 18.63
C LYS A 189 -6.28 23.17 17.54
N LEU A 190 -5.81 23.41 16.31
CA LEU A 190 -5.96 22.47 15.19
C LEU A 190 -4.83 21.44 15.22
N PHE A 191 -5.05 20.21 14.76
CA PHE A 191 -6.33 19.69 14.26
C PHE A 191 -7.23 19.18 15.39
N ILE A 192 -8.55 19.38 15.27
CA ILE A 192 -9.51 18.85 16.26
C ILE A 192 -9.85 17.37 16.01
N ARG A 193 -9.61 16.86 14.80
CA ARG A 193 -9.85 15.48 14.38
C ARG A 193 -9.02 15.15 13.13
N HIS A 194 -8.83 13.87 12.87
CA HIS A 194 -8.44 13.32 11.58
C HIS A 194 -9.48 12.30 11.16
N TRP A 195 -10.10 12.53 9.99
CA TRP A 195 -11.25 11.75 9.51
C TRP A 195 -12.33 11.55 10.60
N ASP A 196 -12.61 10.33 11.01
CA ASP A 196 -13.61 9.95 12.01
C ASP A 196 -13.06 9.91 13.45
N THR A 197 -11.78 10.22 13.66
CA THR A 197 -11.12 10.15 14.97
C THR A 197 -10.82 11.54 15.52
N TRP A 198 -11.38 11.85 16.70
CA TRP A 198 -11.13 13.10 17.39
C TRP A 198 -9.72 13.14 17.99
N ALA A 199 -9.04 14.27 17.84
CA ALA A 199 -7.78 14.51 18.55
C ALA A 199 -8.04 14.47 20.06
N ASP A 200 -7.30 13.63 20.76
CA ASP A 200 -7.51 13.37 22.19
C ASP A 200 -6.38 13.91 23.07
N GLY A 201 -5.38 14.55 22.44
CA GLY A 201 -4.20 15.14 23.05
C GLY A 201 -2.94 14.28 22.94
N ARG A 202 -3.05 13.02 22.52
CA ARG A 202 -1.89 12.15 22.33
C ARG A 202 -1.19 12.41 20.99
N ARG A 203 0.06 11.98 20.90
CA ARG A 203 0.92 12.03 19.71
C ARG A 203 1.67 10.72 19.56
N ASN A 204 1.95 10.32 18.33
CA ASN A 204 2.84 9.21 18.03
C ASN A 204 4.28 9.63 18.37
N VAL A 205 4.84 9.04 19.42
CA VAL A 205 6.21 9.31 19.86
C VAL A 205 7.08 8.11 19.55
N LEU A 206 8.27 8.37 19.01
CA LEU A 206 9.25 7.35 18.72
C LEU A 206 10.03 7.01 19.99
N PHE A 207 10.03 5.73 20.35
CA PHE A 207 10.74 5.16 21.47
C PHE A 207 11.77 4.13 21.00
N SER A 208 12.71 3.79 21.87
CA SER A 208 13.71 2.75 21.65
C SER A 208 13.94 1.91 22.89
N ALA A 209 14.17 0.61 22.73
CA ALA A 209 14.50 -0.30 23.81
C ALA A 209 15.63 -1.28 23.40
N PRO A 210 16.59 -1.59 24.29
CA PRO A 210 17.51 -2.69 24.08
C PRO A 210 16.77 -4.03 23.91
N LEU A 211 17.29 -4.90 23.05
CA LEU A 211 16.88 -6.30 22.94
C LEU A 211 17.90 -7.18 23.65
N SER A 212 17.41 -8.08 24.51
CA SER A 212 18.23 -9.12 25.13
C SER A 212 18.71 -10.15 24.10
N ALA A 213 19.64 -11.03 24.48
CA ALA A 213 20.09 -12.15 23.65
C ALA A 213 18.94 -13.10 23.23
N ASN A 214 17.84 -13.12 23.99
CA ASN A 214 16.63 -13.87 23.66
C ASN A 214 15.62 -13.04 22.87
N HIS A 215 16.02 -11.88 22.34
CA HIS A 215 15.18 -10.96 21.56
C HIS A 215 13.93 -10.46 22.29
N VAL A 216 14.00 -10.32 23.62
CA VAL A 216 12.97 -9.63 24.42
C VAL A 216 13.43 -8.20 24.68
N ALA A 217 12.55 -7.24 24.45
CA ALA A 217 12.80 -5.82 24.69
C ALA A 217 12.74 -5.48 26.17
N ASP A 218 13.56 -4.51 26.59
CA ASP A 218 13.40 -3.87 27.89
C ASP A 218 12.10 -3.05 27.92
N ASN A 219 11.43 -3.03 29.06
CA ASN A 219 10.26 -2.17 29.29
C ASN A 219 10.66 -0.72 29.59
N ALA A 220 11.92 -0.48 30.00
CA ALA A 220 12.50 0.86 30.13
C ALA A 220 12.82 1.44 28.75
N VAL A 221 11.83 2.11 28.15
CA VAL A 221 11.97 2.73 26.83
C VAL A 221 12.63 4.12 26.90
N ALA A 222 13.49 4.41 25.92
CA ALA A 222 14.07 5.74 25.71
C ALA A 222 13.26 6.53 24.67
N ASN A 223 12.84 7.76 25.00
CA ASN A 223 12.16 8.65 24.06
C ASN A 223 13.16 9.20 23.03
N LEU A 224 13.00 8.82 21.76
CA LEU A 224 13.81 9.28 20.64
C LEU A 224 13.32 10.60 20.05
N SER A 225 12.04 10.93 20.15
CA SER A 225 11.50 12.23 19.71
C SER A 225 11.90 13.37 20.66
N GLY A 226 12.32 13.07 21.89
CA GLY A 226 12.73 14.06 22.89
C GLY A 226 11.63 15.12 23.13
N SER A 227 12.00 16.40 23.06
CA SER A 227 11.07 17.53 23.18
C SER A 227 10.40 17.95 21.87
N LEU A 228 10.71 17.29 20.74
CA LEU A 228 10.16 17.66 19.43
C LEU A 228 8.69 17.30 19.35
N GLU A 229 7.77 18.26 19.54
CA GLU A 229 6.33 18.04 19.40
C GLU A 229 5.96 17.71 17.95
N ALA A 230 5.75 16.43 17.65
CA ALA A 230 5.37 15.92 16.33
C ALA A 230 4.85 14.49 16.47
N ASP A 231 4.15 14.00 15.43
CA ASP A 231 3.82 12.58 15.26
C ASP A 231 4.93 11.87 14.46
N VAL A 232 5.38 10.71 14.94
CA VAL A 232 6.35 9.83 14.25
C VAL A 232 5.90 8.38 14.38
N HIS A 233 5.43 7.69 13.34
CA HIS A 233 5.15 8.18 11.98
C HIS A 233 4.04 9.24 11.96
N SER A 234 3.98 10.02 10.88
CA SER A 234 3.03 11.13 10.74
C SER A 234 1.58 10.65 10.60
N LYS A 235 0.62 11.52 10.94
CA LYS A 235 -0.82 11.27 10.69
C LYS A 235 -1.33 12.15 9.54
N PRO A 236 -2.32 11.67 8.75
CA PRO A 236 -2.93 10.33 8.81
C PRO A 236 -2.22 9.27 7.93
N ASP A 237 -1.32 9.69 7.04
CA ASP A 237 -0.78 8.84 5.97
C ASP A 237 0.70 8.42 6.18
N GLY A 238 1.24 8.56 7.40
CA GLY A 238 2.58 8.06 7.71
C GLY A 238 2.63 6.53 7.81
N ASP A 239 3.80 5.97 7.55
CA ASP A 239 4.04 4.53 7.48
C ASP A 239 5.37 4.14 8.18
N ASN A 240 5.75 2.86 8.09
CA ASN A 240 6.99 2.38 8.68
C ASN A 240 8.22 2.96 7.96
N GLU A 241 8.08 3.62 6.82
CA GLU A 241 9.15 4.22 6.04
C GLU A 241 9.52 5.62 6.55
N ASP A 242 8.71 6.21 7.45
CA ASP A 242 8.98 7.50 8.08
C ASP A 242 10.21 7.51 9.00
N TYR A 243 10.71 6.35 9.43
CA TYR A 243 11.94 6.27 10.23
C TYR A 243 12.79 5.03 9.91
N ASN A 244 14.11 5.17 10.01
CA ASN A 244 15.08 4.11 9.72
C ASN A 244 16.30 4.19 10.65
N PHE A 245 16.80 3.03 11.08
CA PHE A 245 18.12 2.92 11.69
C PHE A 245 19.22 3.19 10.65
N SER A 246 20.34 3.75 11.10
CA SER A 246 21.59 3.67 10.35
C SER A 246 22.05 2.20 10.21
N PRO A 247 22.81 1.85 9.17
CA PRO A 247 23.25 0.46 8.95
C PRO A 247 24.04 -0.14 10.11
N ASP A 248 24.72 0.70 10.90
CA ASP A 248 25.46 0.31 12.11
C ASP A 248 24.59 0.24 13.38
N GLY A 249 23.28 0.55 13.27
CA GLY A 249 22.32 0.52 14.38
C GLY A 249 22.46 1.66 15.40
N LYS A 250 23.41 2.59 15.23
CA LYS A 250 23.74 3.58 16.27
C LYS A 250 22.86 4.83 16.28
N SER A 251 22.20 5.13 15.17
CA SER A 251 21.31 6.28 15.06
C SER A 251 20.00 5.92 14.38
N VAL A 252 18.98 6.73 14.60
CA VAL A 252 17.72 6.68 13.87
C VAL A 252 17.51 8.02 13.19
N VAL A 253 17.10 7.99 11.91
CA VAL A 253 16.61 9.16 11.19
C VAL A 253 15.11 9.01 11.00
N PHE A 254 14.34 10.06 11.28
CA PHE A 254 12.90 10.06 11.13
C PHE A 254 12.39 11.37 10.53
N SER A 255 11.30 11.30 9.76
CA SER A 255 10.57 12.47 9.27
C SER A 255 9.54 12.93 10.30
N ALA A 256 9.42 14.24 10.49
CA ALA A 256 8.45 14.82 11.41
C ALA A 256 8.02 16.23 10.98
N ARG A 257 6.72 16.51 11.07
CA ARG A 257 6.17 17.87 11.02
C ARG A 257 6.03 18.40 12.43
N VAL A 258 6.78 19.46 12.72
CA VAL A 258 6.72 20.11 14.02
C VAL A 258 5.34 20.71 14.24
N ALA A 259 4.70 20.27 15.32
CA ALA A 259 3.46 20.82 15.82
C ALA A 259 3.66 22.25 16.31
N GLY A 260 2.57 23.02 16.32
CA GLY A 260 2.61 24.41 16.75
C GLY A 260 1.47 25.20 16.11
N LYS A 261 1.64 26.52 16.06
CA LYS A 261 0.59 27.42 15.52
C LYS A 261 0.34 27.24 14.02
N THR A 262 1.32 26.70 13.29
CA THR A 262 1.29 26.58 11.83
C THR A 262 1.07 25.16 11.33
N GLU A 263 0.97 24.16 12.21
CA GLU A 263 0.88 22.74 11.84
C GLU A 263 -0.20 22.46 10.78
N ALA A 264 -1.38 23.08 10.94
CA ALA A 264 -2.51 22.93 10.03
C ALA A 264 -2.33 23.56 8.64
N TRP A 265 -1.37 24.47 8.49
CA TRP A 265 -1.12 25.25 7.27
C TRP A 265 0.23 24.92 6.64
N SER A 266 0.94 23.96 7.23
CA SER A 266 2.32 23.65 6.89
C SER A 266 2.43 22.26 6.28
N THR A 267 3.10 22.21 5.13
CA THR A 267 3.64 20.97 4.56
C THR A 267 5.08 20.73 5.03
N ASN A 268 5.60 21.53 5.98
CA ASN A 268 6.98 21.41 6.42
C ASN A 268 7.17 20.14 7.27
N PHE A 269 7.84 19.17 6.67
CA PHE A 269 8.37 18.00 7.35
C PHE A 269 9.88 18.01 7.19
N ASP A 270 10.56 17.78 8.30
CA ASP A 270 12.01 17.72 8.34
C ASP A 270 12.49 16.32 8.71
N LEU A 271 13.70 15.99 8.31
CA LEU A 271 14.41 14.80 8.76
C LEU A 271 15.23 15.11 9.99
N TYR A 272 15.02 14.33 11.05
CA TYR A 272 15.73 14.45 12.32
C TYR A 272 16.55 13.20 12.59
N GLN A 273 17.79 13.37 13.03
CA GLN A 273 18.66 12.29 13.47
C GLN A 273 18.84 12.31 14.98
N VAL A 274 18.81 11.13 15.60
CA VAL A 274 19.01 10.96 17.04
C VAL A 274 19.82 9.68 17.32
N PRO A 275 20.66 9.63 18.38
CA PRO A 275 21.25 8.37 18.82
C PRO A 275 20.15 7.33 19.09
N ALA A 276 20.36 6.11 18.63
CA ALA A 276 19.40 5.03 18.79
C ALA A 276 19.13 4.66 20.26
N THR A 277 20.06 4.99 21.15
CA THR A 277 19.93 4.86 22.61
C THR A 277 19.11 5.97 23.25
N GLY A 278 18.74 7.01 22.50
CA GLY A 278 18.18 8.24 23.05
C GLY A 278 19.20 9.07 23.83
N GLY A 279 18.72 9.93 24.72
CA GLY A 279 19.55 10.76 25.62
C GLY A 279 20.08 12.06 25.01
N ALA A 280 19.90 12.29 23.71
CA ALA A 280 20.18 13.56 23.04
C ALA A 280 18.93 14.08 22.33
N LEU A 281 18.86 15.40 22.14
CA LEU A 281 17.80 16.00 21.34
C LEU A 281 17.98 15.65 19.86
N PRO A 282 16.89 15.42 19.10
CA PRO A 282 16.97 15.18 17.67
C PRO A 282 17.61 16.36 16.92
N LYS A 283 18.61 16.07 16.09
CA LYS A 283 19.28 17.04 15.22
C LYS A 283 18.53 17.12 13.90
N ASN A 284 18.01 18.30 13.57
CA ASN A 284 17.40 18.55 12.26
C ASN A 284 18.48 18.51 11.17
N LEU A 285 18.30 17.66 10.16
CA LEU A 285 19.19 17.48 9.02
C LEU A 285 18.79 18.34 7.82
N THR A 286 17.56 18.83 7.75
CA THR A 286 16.94 19.42 6.55
C THR A 286 16.29 20.78 6.76
N SER A 287 16.60 21.46 7.88
CA SER A 287 15.98 22.72 8.30
C SER A 287 15.93 23.85 7.25
N GLU A 288 16.73 23.77 6.18
CA GLU A 288 16.70 24.73 5.08
C GLU A 288 15.54 24.52 4.09
N ASN A 289 14.99 23.30 3.98
CA ASN A 289 13.80 23.05 3.18
C ASN A 289 12.55 23.28 4.04
N LEU A 290 11.73 24.26 3.66
CA LEU A 290 10.48 24.56 4.37
C LEU A 290 9.27 23.79 3.80
N ALA A 291 9.51 22.88 2.85
CA ALA A 291 8.52 21.98 2.28
C ALA A 291 8.62 20.59 2.93
N TRP A 292 8.20 19.54 2.23
CA TRP A 292 8.09 18.20 2.82
C TRP A 292 9.32 17.33 2.50
N ASP A 293 10.14 17.01 3.51
CA ASP A 293 11.17 15.97 3.44
C ASP A 293 10.73 14.68 4.16
N ALA A 294 10.78 13.54 3.48
CA ALA A 294 10.15 12.29 3.89
C ALA A 294 10.97 11.04 3.56
N LYS A 295 10.57 9.91 4.17
CA LYS A 295 11.01 8.54 3.85
C LYS A 295 12.54 8.36 3.73
N PRO A 296 13.31 8.69 4.80
CA PRO A 296 14.77 8.63 4.80
C PRO A 296 15.27 7.17 4.76
N VAL A 297 16.14 6.80 3.81
CA VAL A 297 16.75 5.47 3.73
C VAL A 297 18.26 5.54 3.51
N PHE A 298 19.01 4.90 4.39
CA PHE A 298 20.47 4.81 4.27
C PHE A 298 20.86 3.84 3.15
N SER A 299 21.89 4.22 2.40
CA SER A 299 22.66 3.30 1.57
C SER A 299 23.29 2.20 2.44
N PRO A 300 23.56 1.00 1.89
CA PRO A 300 24.06 -0.14 2.66
C PRO A 300 25.38 0.12 3.40
N ASP A 301 26.24 1.00 2.87
CA ASP A 301 27.51 1.37 3.48
C ASP A 301 27.38 2.50 4.53
N GLY A 302 26.20 3.11 4.65
CA GLY A 302 25.89 4.19 5.59
C GLY A 302 26.45 5.55 5.20
N ASN A 303 27.08 5.71 4.02
CA ASN A 303 27.71 6.96 3.63
C ASN A 303 26.72 7.95 2.99
N THR A 304 25.65 7.44 2.41
CA THR A 304 24.60 8.25 1.76
C THR A 304 23.24 8.01 2.41
N LEU A 305 22.48 9.08 2.65
CA LEU A 305 21.07 9.05 3.00
C LEU A 305 20.25 9.49 1.77
N ALA A 306 19.43 8.60 1.23
CA ALA A 306 18.41 8.98 0.25
C ALA A 306 17.11 9.37 0.95
N TYR A 307 16.40 10.35 0.43
CA TYR A 307 15.11 10.77 0.96
C TYR A 307 14.26 11.41 -0.14
N LEU A 308 12.97 11.57 0.13
CA LEU A 308 12.06 12.30 -0.74
C LEU A 308 11.92 13.74 -0.28
N ALA A 309 11.85 14.68 -1.24
CA ALA A 309 11.66 16.09 -0.95
C ALA A 309 10.65 16.72 -1.90
N MET A 310 9.71 17.51 -1.37
CA MET A 310 9.01 18.55 -2.13
C MET A 310 9.86 19.82 -2.16
N LYS A 311 9.74 20.65 -3.20
CA LYS A 311 10.48 21.92 -3.35
C LYS A 311 9.68 23.13 -2.87
N ARG A 312 8.35 23.05 -2.86
CA ARG A 312 7.44 24.20 -2.66
C ARG A 312 6.70 24.13 -1.33
N PRO A 313 7.05 24.99 -0.34
CA PRO A 313 6.34 25.09 0.93
C PRO A 313 4.86 25.41 0.73
N GLY A 314 3.98 24.72 1.47
CA GLY A 314 2.54 24.94 1.44
C GLY A 314 1.84 24.38 0.20
N PHE A 315 2.56 23.73 -0.72
CA PHE A 315 1.98 23.14 -1.93
C PHE A 315 1.99 21.62 -1.86
N GLU A 316 0.96 21.04 -1.25
CA GLU A 316 0.84 19.59 -1.00
C GLU A 316 0.81 18.74 -2.29
N ALA A 317 0.47 19.36 -3.42
CA ALA A 317 0.50 18.72 -4.74
C ALA A 317 1.87 18.75 -5.43
N ASP A 318 2.92 19.23 -4.74
CA ASP A 318 4.27 19.25 -5.31
C ASP A 318 4.84 17.85 -5.52
N ARG A 319 5.75 17.72 -6.48
CA ARG A 319 6.42 16.45 -6.75
C ARG A 319 7.37 16.11 -5.60
N PHE A 320 7.35 14.85 -5.16
CA PHE A 320 8.49 14.29 -4.45
C PHE A 320 9.62 13.96 -5.44
N GLN A 321 10.69 14.75 -5.38
CA GLN A 321 11.98 14.40 -5.97
C GLN A 321 12.78 13.52 -5.02
N ILE A 322 13.80 12.85 -5.56
CA ILE A 322 14.73 12.05 -4.77
C ILE A 322 15.97 12.90 -4.50
N MET A 323 16.36 12.97 -3.23
CA MET A 323 17.56 13.67 -2.77
C MET A 323 18.56 12.67 -2.21
N LEU A 324 19.85 12.90 -2.46
CA LEU A 324 20.96 12.18 -1.85
C LEU A 324 21.74 13.14 -0.96
N MET A 325 21.94 12.74 0.30
CA MET A 325 22.74 13.46 1.29
C MET A 325 23.97 12.64 1.67
N ASP A 326 25.16 13.23 1.55
CA ASP A 326 26.38 12.66 2.13
C ASP A 326 26.30 12.78 3.66
N VAL A 327 26.34 11.65 4.37
CA VAL A 327 26.09 11.58 5.82
C VAL A 327 27.19 12.30 6.62
N LYS A 328 28.42 12.32 6.11
CA LYS A 328 29.56 12.93 6.81
C LYS A 328 29.56 14.46 6.71
N THR A 329 29.26 14.99 5.53
CA THR A 329 29.39 16.42 5.21
C THR A 329 28.06 17.15 5.20
N GLY A 330 26.94 16.43 5.11
CA GLY A 330 25.60 17.00 4.98
C GLY A 330 25.31 17.60 3.60
N LYS A 331 26.19 17.43 2.61
CA LYS A 331 25.98 17.94 1.25
C LYS A 331 24.86 17.17 0.56
N LYS A 332 23.94 17.90 -0.09
CA LYS A 332 22.73 17.36 -0.72
C LYS A 332 22.72 17.65 -2.21
N HIS A 333 22.17 16.73 -2.99
CA HIS A 333 21.85 16.97 -4.40
C HIS A 333 20.63 16.14 -4.83
N ALA A 334 19.93 16.62 -5.84
CA ALA A 334 18.81 15.88 -6.43
C ALA A 334 19.32 14.75 -7.34
N LEU A 335 18.72 13.57 -7.21
CA LEU A 335 18.93 12.43 -8.11
C LEU A 335 17.83 12.45 -9.18
N ALA A 336 18.22 12.19 -10.44
CA ALA A 336 17.29 12.11 -11.57
C ALA A 336 16.37 13.36 -11.71
N ASP A 337 16.90 14.58 -11.53
CA ASP A 337 16.10 15.83 -11.49
C ASP A 337 15.25 16.07 -12.76
N LYS A 338 15.66 15.51 -13.90
CA LYS A 338 14.93 15.56 -15.18
C LYS A 338 13.78 14.54 -15.29
N TRP A 339 13.71 13.57 -14.39
CA TRP A 339 12.64 12.58 -14.38
C TRP A 339 11.37 13.21 -13.79
N ASP A 340 10.36 13.37 -14.65
CA ASP A 340 9.16 14.13 -14.29
C ASP A 340 8.05 13.28 -13.68
N ARG A 341 8.38 12.55 -12.62
CA ARG A 341 7.45 11.70 -11.86
C ARG A 341 7.66 11.88 -10.35
N SER A 342 6.58 11.76 -9.58
CA SER A 342 6.63 11.84 -8.12
C SER A 342 7.01 10.47 -7.55
N ALA A 343 8.19 10.39 -6.93
CA ALA A 343 8.63 9.18 -6.25
C ALA A 343 7.80 8.94 -4.98
N SER A 344 7.71 7.68 -4.53
CA SER A 344 6.90 7.30 -3.35
C SER A 344 7.70 6.55 -2.30
N ASN A 345 7.99 5.26 -2.46
CA ASN A 345 8.82 4.51 -1.52
C ASN A 345 10.24 4.38 -2.08
N LEU A 346 11.25 4.24 -1.22
CA LEU A 346 12.66 4.11 -1.61
C LEU A 346 13.25 2.82 -1.03
N SER A 347 14.02 2.10 -1.84
CA SER A 347 14.85 0.97 -1.36
C SER A 347 16.17 0.94 -2.10
N TRP A 348 17.27 0.79 -1.38
CA TRP A 348 18.58 0.58 -1.98
C TRP A 348 18.73 -0.88 -2.44
N SER A 349 19.45 -1.05 -3.54
CA SER A 349 20.13 -2.31 -3.87
C SER A 349 21.25 -2.60 -2.86
N ALA A 350 21.58 -3.88 -2.66
CA ALA A 350 22.57 -4.30 -1.68
C ALA A 350 24.00 -3.76 -1.95
N ASP A 351 24.31 -3.41 -3.19
CA ASP A 351 25.61 -2.81 -3.56
C ASP A 351 25.60 -1.27 -3.52
N GLY A 352 24.47 -0.65 -3.18
CA GLY A 352 24.32 0.80 -3.10
C GLY A 352 24.34 1.53 -4.44
N LYS A 353 24.27 0.84 -5.58
CA LYS A 353 24.38 1.47 -6.91
C LYS A 353 23.04 1.84 -7.53
N THR A 354 21.98 1.15 -7.12
CA THR A 354 20.62 1.36 -7.62
C THR A 354 19.68 1.72 -6.48
N LEU A 355 18.83 2.71 -6.70
CA LEU A 355 17.69 3.04 -5.87
C LEU A 355 16.40 2.62 -6.58
N TYR A 356 15.55 1.86 -5.90
CA TYR A 356 14.24 1.43 -6.39
C TYR A 356 13.14 2.33 -5.84
N THR A 357 12.18 2.69 -6.69
CA THR A 357 11.01 3.49 -6.28
C THR A 357 9.78 3.19 -7.13
N SER A 358 8.59 3.44 -6.59
CA SER A 358 7.36 3.47 -7.37
C SER A 358 6.94 4.89 -7.73
N ALA A 359 6.33 5.07 -8.90
CA ALA A 359 5.73 6.34 -9.30
C ALA A 359 4.58 6.14 -10.31
N PHE A 360 3.58 7.01 -10.28
CA PHE A 360 2.56 7.07 -11.33
C PHE A 360 3.22 7.41 -12.67
N ASP A 361 2.85 6.73 -13.75
CA ASP A 361 3.37 6.95 -15.10
C ASP A 361 2.30 6.58 -16.13
N VAL A 362 1.65 7.59 -16.71
CA VAL A 362 0.63 7.47 -17.79
C VAL A 362 -0.42 6.40 -17.51
N GLY A 363 -1.21 6.60 -16.46
CA GLY A 363 -2.29 5.69 -16.06
C GLY A 363 -1.81 4.35 -15.51
N GLN A 364 -0.52 4.19 -15.17
CA GLN A 364 0.02 3.07 -14.42
C GLN A 364 0.68 3.58 -13.12
N LEU A 365 0.91 2.71 -12.14
CA LEU A 365 1.83 2.96 -11.02
C LEU A 365 2.94 1.91 -11.09
N ARG A 366 4.14 2.33 -11.48
CA ARG A 366 5.22 1.43 -11.91
C ARG A 366 6.37 1.41 -10.92
N LEU A 367 7.08 0.29 -10.88
CA LEU A 367 8.38 0.16 -10.21
C LEU A 367 9.49 0.64 -11.15
N PHE A 368 10.42 1.44 -10.63
CA PHE A 368 11.58 1.97 -11.34
C PHE A 368 12.88 1.60 -10.61
N ALA A 369 13.94 1.40 -11.38
CA ALA A 369 15.32 1.40 -10.93
C ALA A 369 15.99 2.70 -11.38
N ILE A 370 16.72 3.33 -10.47
CA ILE A 370 17.45 4.57 -10.71
C ILE A 370 18.92 4.34 -10.35
N ASP A 371 19.80 4.54 -11.33
CA ASP A 371 21.24 4.50 -11.09
C ASP A 371 21.65 5.67 -10.19
N ALA A 372 22.24 5.38 -9.04
CA ALA A 372 22.51 6.36 -7.98
C ALA A 372 23.62 7.35 -8.33
N GLN A 373 24.43 7.05 -9.35
CA GLN A 373 25.51 7.93 -9.79
C GLN A 373 25.08 8.85 -10.93
N SER A 374 24.43 8.30 -11.96
CA SER A 374 24.04 9.02 -13.18
C SER A 374 22.63 9.58 -13.14
N GLY A 375 21.76 9.06 -12.26
CA GLY A 375 20.33 9.37 -12.25
C GLY A 375 19.56 8.77 -13.43
N ALA A 376 20.12 7.78 -14.13
CA ALA A 376 19.42 7.09 -15.21
C ALA A 376 18.25 6.27 -14.66
N VAL A 377 17.06 6.49 -15.22
CA VAL A 377 15.81 5.86 -14.76
C VAL A 377 15.36 4.77 -15.73
N LYS A 378 15.05 3.59 -15.21
CA LYS A 378 14.50 2.46 -15.96
C LYS A 378 13.25 1.92 -15.28
N ALA A 379 12.15 1.82 -16.01
CA ALA A 379 10.96 1.11 -15.51
C ALA A 379 11.19 -0.41 -15.50
N LEU A 380 10.78 -1.06 -14.41
CA LEU A 380 10.93 -2.50 -14.19
C LEU A 380 9.60 -3.27 -14.31
N SER A 381 8.47 -2.62 -14.02
CA SER A 381 7.14 -3.18 -14.26
C SER A 381 6.45 -2.49 -15.44
N ALA A 382 5.48 -3.16 -16.06
CA ALA A 382 4.75 -2.67 -17.22
C ALA A 382 3.36 -2.13 -16.83
N ASN A 383 2.33 -2.95 -16.97
CA ASN A 383 0.93 -2.57 -16.75
C ASN A 383 0.48 -2.92 -15.33
N GLY A 384 -0.37 -2.07 -14.75
CA GLY A 384 -0.98 -2.22 -13.44
C GLY A 384 -0.45 -1.16 -12.46
N SER A 385 -0.76 -1.39 -11.19
CA SER A 385 -0.41 -0.49 -10.11
C SER A 385 0.33 -1.23 -9.01
N VAL A 386 1.63 -0.94 -8.88
CA VAL A 386 2.53 -1.48 -7.85
C VAL A 386 2.31 -0.71 -6.55
N ALA A 387 1.52 -1.28 -5.64
CA ALA A 387 1.18 -0.67 -4.35
C ALA A 387 2.23 -0.93 -3.25
N GLY A 388 3.18 -1.83 -3.50
CA GLY A 388 4.28 -2.13 -2.59
C GLY A 388 5.30 -3.05 -3.24
N PHE A 389 6.54 -3.03 -2.76
CA PHE A 389 7.63 -3.84 -3.30
C PHE A 389 8.70 -4.11 -2.25
N ASP A 390 9.46 -5.18 -2.44
CA ASP A 390 10.72 -5.41 -1.73
C ASP A 390 11.73 -6.11 -2.65
N VAL A 391 13.00 -5.76 -2.49
CA VAL A 391 14.10 -6.23 -3.36
C VAL A 391 15.28 -6.69 -2.51
N ARG A 392 15.74 -7.93 -2.74
CA ARG A 392 16.92 -8.53 -2.09
C ARG A 392 17.79 -9.22 -3.13
N GLY A 393 19.02 -8.73 -3.31
CA GLY A 393 19.87 -9.16 -4.41
C GLY A 393 19.20 -8.85 -5.75
N SER A 394 19.00 -9.87 -6.60
CA SER A 394 18.20 -9.73 -7.83
C SER A 394 16.75 -10.19 -7.68
N THR A 395 16.36 -10.73 -6.53
CA THR A 395 14.97 -11.11 -6.27
C THR A 395 14.14 -9.86 -5.96
N ALA A 396 13.08 -9.66 -6.73
CA ALA A 396 12.08 -8.63 -6.47
C ALA A 396 10.70 -9.25 -6.29
N VAL A 397 9.95 -8.77 -5.30
CA VAL A 397 8.53 -9.06 -5.15
C VAL A 397 7.76 -7.74 -5.15
N ILE A 398 6.68 -7.68 -5.93
CA ILE A 398 5.76 -6.54 -6.00
C ILE A 398 4.36 -6.97 -5.60
N VAL A 399 3.60 -6.08 -4.98
CA VAL A 399 2.14 -6.18 -4.82
C VAL A 399 1.53 -5.33 -5.92
N GLN A 400 0.90 -5.98 -6.89
CA GLN A 400 0.36 -5.32 -8.08
C GLN A 400 -1.12 -5.63 -8.25
N ALA A 401 -1.91 -4.57 -8.52
CA ALA A 401 -3.30 -4.67 -8.93
C ALA A 401 -3.49 -4.13 -10.36
N ASN A 402 -4.65 -4.36 -10.95
CA ASN A 402 -5.08 -3.72 -12.19
C ASN A 402 -6.62 -3.60 -12.23
N LEU A 403 -7.18 -3.02 -13.28
CA LEU A 403 -8.63 -2.81 -13.38
C LEU A 403 -9.47 -4.09 -13.47
N ALA A 404 -8.88 -5.27 -13.71
CA ALA A 404 -9.57 -6.57 -13.72
C ALA A 404 -9.18 -7.48 -12.56
N SER A 405 -8.29 -7.06 -11.66
CA SER A 405 -7.84 -7.88 -10.55
C SER A 405 -7.41 -7.05 -9.35
N GLY A 406 -7.93 -7.41 -8.18
CA GLY A 406 -7.39 -6.96 -6.91
C GLY A 406 -5.90 -7.33 -6.78
N ALA A 407 -5.22 -6.68 -5.84
CA ALA A 407 -3.79 -6.87 -5.64
C ALA A 407 -3.40 -8.36 -5.51
N GLN A 408 -2.34 -8.75 -6.22
CA GLN A 408 -1.63 -10.03 -6.09
C GLN A 408 -0.13 -9.78 -5.90
N LEU A 409 0.59 -10.74 -5.33
CA LEU A 409 2.05 -10.70 -5.32
C LEU A 409 2.60 -11.27 -6.63
N PHE A 410 3.61 -10.60 -7.17
CA PHE A 410 4.39 -11.07 -8.31
C PHE A 410 5.87 -11.09 -7.96
N HIS A 411 6.57 -12.12 -8.45
CA HIS A 411 7.99 -12.33 -8.25
C HIS A 411 8.75 -12.19 -9.58
N SER A 412 9.97 -11.64 -9.52
CA SER A 412 10.90 -11.55 -10.64
C SER A 412 12.35 -11.68 -10.17
N ASP A 413 13.17 -12.37 -10.97
CA ASP A 413 14.61 -12.13 -10.96
C ASP A 413 14.90 -10.95 -11.89
N LEU A 414 15.35 -9.83 -11.34
CA LEU A 414 15.60 -8.58 -12.06
C LEU A 414 16.63 -8.72 -13.20
N LYS A 415 17.45 -9.77 -13.19
CA LYS A 415 18.35 -10.09 -14.31
C LYS A 415 17.60 -10.63 -15.53
N GLN A 416 16.49 -11.33 -15.30
CA GLN A 416 15.64 -11.93 -16.33
C GLN A 416 14.51 -10.99 -16.76
N GLY A 417 13.97 -10.20 -15.81
CA GLY A 417 12.96 -9.17 -16.09
C GLY A 417 11.55 -9.70 -16.36
N THR A 418 11.29 -10.98 -16.11
CA THR A 418 9.95 -11.57 -16.24
C THR A 418 9.25 -11.60 -14.87
N TRP A 419 7.96 -11.27 -14.85
CA TRP A 419 7.15 -11.27 -13.62
C TRP A 419 6.18 -12.44 -13.64
N ARG A 420 6.13 -13.21 -12.55
CA ARG A 420 5.17 -14.31 -12.34
C ARG A 420 4.33 -14.05 -11.10
N ALA A 421 3.02 -14.30 -11.16
CA ALA A 421 2.18 -14.26 -9.97
C ALA A 421 2.62 -15.37 -8.99
N ILE A 422 2.62 -15.06 -7.70
CA ILE A 422 2.86 -16.03 -6.61
C ILE A 422 1.68 -16.14 -5.64
N THR A 423 0.64 -15.36 -5.89
CA THR A 423 -0.66 -15.50 -5.23
C THR A 423 -1.77 -15.46 -6.28
N ASP A 424 -2.91 -16.07 -5.95
CA ASP A 424 -4.11 -16.10 -6.79
C ASP A 424 -5.36 -15.92 -5.92
N VAL A 425 -5.29 -14.92 -5.03
CA VAL A 425 -6.29 -14.67 -4.00
C VAL A 425 -7.62 -14.25 -4.63
N ASN A 426 -8.73 -14.77 -4.11
CA ASN A 426 -10.10 -14.61 -4.60
C ASN A 426 -10.48 -15.33 -5.90
N LYS A 427 -9.57 -16.00 -6.61
CA LYS A 427 -9.91 -16.65 -7.90
C LYS A 427 -11.08 -17.62 -7.81
N GLN A 428 -11.09 -18.48 -6.79
CA GLN A 428 -12.18 -19.43 -6.60
C GLN A 428 -13.48 -18.73 -6.21
N ALA A 429 -13.41 -17.71 -5.35
CA ALA A 429 -14.57 -16.94 -4.90
C ALA A 429 -15.23 -16.11 -6.02
N LEU A 430 -14.47 -15.82 -7.09
CA LEU A 430 -14.89 -15.01 -8.23
C LEU A 430 -14.94 -15.83 -9.53
N ALA A 431 -15.00 -17.16 -9.45
CA ALA A 431 -14.94 -18.04 -10.62
C ALA A 431 -16.15 -17.89 -11.57
N ASP A 432 -17.28 -17.42 -11.06
CA ASP A 432 -18.51 -17.15 -11.81
C ASP A 432 -18.62 -15.68 -12.28
N VAL A 433 -17.68 -14.82 -11.87
CA VAL A 433 -17.65 -13.40 -12.22
C VAL A 433 -16.98 -13.21 -13.57
N ARG A 434 -17.65 -12.45 -14.44
CA ARG A 434 -17.08 -11.92 -15.68
C ARG A 434 -16.75 -10.44 -15.47
N PHE A 435 -15.46 -10.12 -15.51
CA PHE A 435 -15.00 -8.73 -15.44
C PHE A 435 -15.19 -8.02 -16.78
N GLY A 436 -15.43 -6.71 -16.72
CA GLY A 436 -15.43 -5.86 -17.90
C GLY A 436 -14.03 -5.71 -18.49
N ASP A 437 -13.87 -5.93 -19.79
CA ASP A 437 -12.64 -5.58 -20.50
C ASP A 437 -12.43 -4.07 -20.44
N TYR A 438 -11.17 -3.63 -20.34
CA TYR A 438 -10.83 -2.22 -20.29
C TYR A 438 -9.70 -1.87 -21.27
N GLU A 439 -9.72 -0.63 -21.73
CA GLU A 439 -8.73 -0.09 -22.66
C GLU A 439 -8.41 1.37 -22.29
N GLN A 440 -7.12 1.73 -22.31
CA GLN A 440 -6.70 3.11 -22.18
C GLN A 440 -6.81 3.81 -23.53
N PHE A 441 -7.42 4.99 -23.57
CA PHE A 441 -7.48 5.84 -24.76
C PHE A 441 -6.90 7.22 -24.47
N SER A 442 -6.68 7.99 -25.54
CA SER A 442 -6.23 9.38 -25.42
C SER A 442 -6.97 10.29 -26.39
N PHE A 443 -6.97 11.57 -26.07
CA PHE A 443 -7.66 12.61 -26.82
C PHE A 443 -6.99 13.97 -26.61
N ALA A 444 -7.33 14.94 -27.46
CA ALA A 444 -6.94 16.33 -27.25
C ALA A 444 -7.89 16.95 -26.22
N GLY A 445 -7.37 17.29 -25.05
CA GLY A 445 -8.10 17.94 -23.95
C GLY A 445 -8.01 19.46 -24.03
N ALA A 446 -8.09 20.10 -22.87
CA ALA A 446 -7.96 21.54 -22.72
C ALA A 446 -6.69 22.05 -23.40
N LYS A 447 -6.83 23.16 -24.15
CA LYS A 447 -5.75 23.76 -24.95
C LYS A 447 -5.12 22.84 -26.02
N GLY A 448 -5.79 21.73 -26.36
CA GLY A 448 -5.27 20.76 -27.32
C GLY A 448 -4.17 19.86 -26.76
N GLU A 449 -3.91 19.90 -25.46
CA GLU A 449 -2.92 19.05 -24.80
C GLU A 449 -3.43 17.59 -24.75
N LYS A 450 -2.51 16.62 -24.78
CA LYS A 450 -2.89 15.20 -24.79
C LYS A 450 -3.35 14.76 -23.39
N VAL A 451 -4.57 14.25 -23.30
CA VAL A 451 -5.19 13.74 -22.08
C VAL A 451 -5.53 12.26 -22.27
N TYR A 452 -5.58 11.51 -21.17
CA TYR A 452 -5.80 10.06 -21.17
C TYR A 452 -7.04 9.71 -20.36
N GLY A 453 -7.62 8.57 -20.67
CA GLY A 453 -8.71 7.99 -19.92
C GLY A 453 -8.78 6.49 -20.17
N TYR A 454 -9.72 5.84 -19.50
CA TYR A 454 -10.05 4.45 -19.71
C TYR A 454 -11.52 4.32 -20.07
N VAL A 455 -11.79 3.38 -20.97
CA VAL A 455 -13.13 2.86 -21.22
C VAL A 455 -13.15 1.41 -20.73
N MET A 456 -14.26 1.00 -20.13
CA MET A 456 -14.50 -0.36 -19.68
C MET A 456 -15.85 -0.84 -20.18
N LYS A 457 -15.85 -2.02 -20.78
CA LYS A 457 -17.08 -2.69 -21.23
C LYS A 457 -17.86 -3.20 -20.02
N PRO A 458 -19.20 -3.28 -20.12
CA PRO A 458 -19.98 -4.00 -19.13
C PRO A 458 -19.70 -5.51 -19.18
N TRP A 459 -19.94 -6.20 -18.08
CA TRP A 459 -19.72 -7.65 -17.97
C TRP A 459 -20.49 -8.49 -19.00
N ASN A 460 -21.64 -7.97 -19.45
CA ASN A 460 -22.57 -8.59 -20.38
C ASN A 460 -22.47 -7.99 -21.81
N TYR A 461 -21.30 -7.47 -22.17
CA TYR A 461 -21.07 -6.88 -23.48
C TYR A 461 -21.42 -7.83 -24.64
N LYS A 462 -22.12 -7.30 -25.63
CA LYS A 462 -22.47 -7.95 -26.90
C LYS A 462 -22.15 -6.99 -28.04
N ALA A 463 -21.49 -7.51 -29.07
CA ALA A 463 -21.17 -6.72 -30.25
C ALA A 463 -22.44 -6.21 -30.93
N GLY A 464 -22.46 -4.92 -31.32
CA GLY A 464 -23.61 -4.26 -31.95
C GLY A 464 -24.58 -3.57 -30.98
N GLU A 465 -24.51 -3.88 -29.68
CA GLU A 465 -25.31 -3.21 -28.65
C GLU A 465 -24.66 -1.92 -28.17
N LYS A 466 -25.48 -1.02 -27.60
CA LYS A 466 -25.04 0.18 -26.91
C LYS A 466 -25.41 0.13 -25.44
N TYR A 467 -24.55 0.70 -24.60
CA TYR A 467 -24.68 0.63 -23.15
C TYR A 467 -24.69 2.01 -22.50
N PRO A 468 -25.55 2.23 -21.50
CA PRO A 468 -25.54 3.46 -20.72
C PRO A 468 -24.21 3.63 -19.99
N VAL A 469 -23.82 4.88 -19.74
CA VAL A 469 -22.48 5.22 -19.25
C VAL A 469 -22.51 5.61 -17.77
N ALA A 470 -21.70 4.94 -16.97
CA ALA A 470 -21.21 5.43 -15.69
C ALA A 470 -19.91 6.21 -15.94
N PHE A 471 -19.99 7.54 -15.93
CA PHE A 471 -18.83 8.41 -16.12
C PHE A 471 -18.22 8.76 -14.76
N ILE A 472 -17.13 8.09 -14.38
CA ILE A 472 -16.56 8.18 -13.03
C ILE A 472 -15.43 9.21 -13.01
N VAL A 473 -15.52 10.16 -12.09
CA VAL A 473 -14.52 11.22 -11.88
C VAL A 473 -13.77 10.94 -10.58
N HIS A 474 -12.43 10.90 -10.64
CA HIS A 474 -11.64 10.64 -9.45
C HIS A 474 -11.55 11.87 -8.55
N GLY A 475 -11.43 11.63 -7.24
CA GLY A 475 -11.14 12.67 -6.25
C GLY A 475 -9.68 13.12 -6.27
N GLY A 476 -9.34 13.99 -5.32
CA GLY A 476 -8.02 14.61 -5.20
C GLY A 476 -8.17 16.13 -5.06
N PRO A 477 -8.01 16.92 -6.15
CA PRO A 477 -8.00 16.52 -7.56
C PRO A 477 -6.69 15.93 -8.10
N GLN A 478 -5.58 16.05 -7.37
CA GLN A 478 -4.28 15.53 -7.80
C GLN A 478 -4.13 14.03 -7.50
N GLY A 479 -4.97 13.23 -8.16
CA GLY A 479 -4.96 11.76 -8.11
C GLY A 479 -4.92 11.14 -9.50
N SER A 480 -5.24 9.86 -9.59
CA SER A 480 -5.54 9.16 -10.84
C SER A 480 -6.33 7.90 -10.50
N PHE A 481 -7.31 7.51 -11.32
CA PHE A 481 -7.88 6.16 -11.21
C PHE A 481 -6.85 5.10 -11.59
N ALA A 482 -6.01 5.42 -12.58
CA ALA A 482 -5.00 4.55 -13.17
C ALA A 482 -5.53 3.16 -13.55
N ASN A 483 -4.63 2.27 -13.96
CA ASN A 483 -4.87 0.85 -14.07
C ASN A 483 -4.73 0.23 -12.68
N ASN A 484 -5.70 0.51 -11.80
CA ASN A 484 -5.64 0.16 -10.39
C ASN A 484 -6.95 -0.50 -9.92
N TRP A 485 -6.89 -1.13 -8.76
CA TRP A 485 -8.05 -1.68 -8.07
C TRP A 485 -8.35 -0.91 -6.78
N SER A 486 -9.53 -0.32 -6.71
CA SER A 486 -10.02 0.36 -5.51
C SER A 486 -11.02 -0.52 -4.78
N TYR A 487 -10.97 -0.51 -3.44
CA TYR A 487 -11.98 -1.15 -2.59
C TYR A 487 -13.04 -0.14 -2.09
N ARG A 488 -13.13 1.02 -2.76
CA ARG A 488 -14.12 2.07 -2.50
C ARG A 488 -14.88 2.38 -3.79
N TRP A 489 -14.28 3.18 -4.68
CA TRP A 489 -14.79 3.52 -6.01
C TRP A 489 -14.16 2.63 -7.07
N ASN A 490 -14.84 1.55 -7.48
CA ASN A 490 -14.29 0.58 -8.42
C ASN A 490 -15.09 0.54 -9.73
N PRO A 491 -14.46 0.82 -10.89
CA PRO A 491 -15.13 0.72 -12.19
C PRO A 491 -15.83 -0.63 -12.44
N GLN A 492 -15.27 -1.74 -11.94
CA GLN A 492 -15.84 -3.08 -12.16
C GLN A 492 -17.20 -3.29 -11.51
N THR A 493 -17.56 -2.56 -10.45
CA THR A 493 -18.90 -2.71 -9.85
C THR A 493 -19.98 -2.10 -10.74
N TYR A 494 -19.65 -1.02 -11.45
CA TYR A 494 -20.55 -0.41 -12.44
C TYR A 494 -20.59 -1.21 -13.73
N ALA A 495 -19.43 -1.68 -14.20
CA ALA A 495 -19.35 -2.60 -15.34
C ALA A 495 -20.14 -3.88 -15.05
N GLY A 496 -20.07 -4.41 -13.82
CA GLY A 496 -20.83 -5.55 -13.31
C GLY A 496 -22.34 -5.30 -13.15
N ALA A 497 -22.76 -4.04 -13.04
CA ALA A 497 -24.17 -3.65 -13.10
C ALA A 497 -24.67 -3.44 -14.55
N GLY A 498 -23.82 -3.62 -15.56
CA GLY A 498 -24.19 -3.54 -16.98
C GLY A 498 -23.94 -2.18 -17.65
N TYR A 499 -23.17 -1.30 -17.01
CA TYR A 499 -22.81 0.00 -17.58
C TYR A 499 -21.50 -0.06 -18.37
N ALA A 500 -21.42 0.70 -19.46
CA ALA A 500 -20.11 1.15 -19.95
C ALA A 500 -19.52 2.10 -18.91
N VAL A 501 -18.24 1.98 -18.60
CA VAL A 501 -17.59 2.86 -17.63
C VAL A 501 -16.52 3.68 -18.33
N VAL A 502 -16.55 4.99 -18.12
CA VAL A 502 -15.55 5.91 -18.69
C VAL A 502 -15.00 6.75 -17.54
N PHE A 503 -13.69 6.89 -17.47
CA PHE A 503 -13.03 7.74 -16.49
C PHE A 503 -11.77 8.37 -17.09
N ILE A 504 -11.51 9.63 -16.73
CA ILE A 504 -10.51 10.48 -17.37
C ILE A 504 -9.49 10.92 -16.32
N ASP A 505 -8.21 10.82 -16.67
CA ASP A 505 -7.14 11.48 -15.91
C ASP A 505 -7.00 12.91 -16.45
N PHE A 506 -7.88 13.79 -15.97
CA PHE A 506 -7.97 15.19 -16.41
C PHE A 506 -6.73 16.00 -15.96
N HIS A 507 -6.47 17.17 -16.56
CA HIS A 507 -5.43 18.11 -16.14
C HIS A 507 -5.44 18.25 -14.62
N GLY A 508 -4.29 18.06 -13.96
CA GLY A 508 -4.21 17.95 -12.50
C GLY A 508 -3.87 16.53 -12.02
N SER A 509 -4.16 15.51 -12.83
CA SER A 509 -3.90 14.11 -12.47
C SER A 509 -2.40 13.77 -12.41
N LEU A 510 -2.08 12.77 -11.59
CA LEU A 510 -0.71 12.29 -11.39
C LEU A 510 -0.23 11.39 -12.53
N GLY A 511 1.09 11.35 -12.75
CA GLY A 511 1.74 10.48 -13.75
C GLY A 511 1.91 11.09 -15.14
N TYR A 512 1.48 12.34 -15.33
CA TYR A 512 1.56 13.09 -16.59
C TYR A 512 2.53 14.28 -16.52
N GLY A 513 3.28 14.40 -15.41
CA GLY A 513 4.28 15.44 -15.17
C GLY A 513 3.79 16.56 -14.25
N GLN A 514 4.72 17.28 -13.63
CA GLN A 514 4.36 18.30 -12.63
C GLN A 514 3.61 19.48 -13.27
N LYS A 515 3.95 19.86 -14.51
CA LYS A 515 3.23 20.93 -15.22
C LYS A 515 1.76 20.58 -15.43
N PHE A 516 1.45 19.32 -15.75
CA PHE A 516 0.07 18.86 -15.90
C PHE A 516 -0.67 18.89 -14.56
N THR A 517 -0.02 18.45 -13.49
CA THR A 517 -0.54 18.47 -12.11
C THR A 517 -0.82 19.91 -11.63
N ASP A 518 0.14 20.82 -11.84
CA ASP A 518 0.06 22.22 -11.44
C ASP A 518 -1.00 23.01 -12.22
N SER A 519 -1.36 22.55 -13.41
CA SER A 519 -2.16 23.30 -14.36
C SER A 519 -3.57 23.65 -13.85
N ILE A 520 -4.04 23.01 -12.78
CA ILE A 520 -5.33 23.29 -12.15
C ILE A 520 -5.23 24.16 -10.90
N SER A 521 -4.05 24.62 -10.53
CA SER A 521 -3.89 25.56 -9.42
C SER A 521 -4.75 26.80 -9.70
N GLN A 522 -5.70 27.08 -8.81
CA GLN A 522 -6.71 28.14 -8.95
C GLN A 522 -7.66 27.96 -10.17
N ASP A 523 -7.75 26.75 -10.74
CA ASP A 523 -8.54 26.44 -11.95
C ASP A 523 -9.28 25.09 -11.84
N TRP A 524 -9.91 24.82 -10.69
CA TRP A 524 -10.56 23.54 -10.39
C TRP A 524 -11.76 23.23 -11.29
N GLY A 525 -12.46 24.27 -11.79
CA GLY A 525 -13.62 24.13 -12.67
C GLY A 525 -13.35 24.38 -14.15
N GLY A 526 -12.12 24.76 -14.54
CA GLY A 526 -11.78 25.07 -15.92
C GLY A 526 -11.24 23.87 -16.68
N LYS A 527 -9.91 23.70 -16.74
CA LYS A 527 -9.29 22.61 -17.52
C LYS A 527 -9.87 21.22 -17.20
N PRO A 528 -10.10 20.84 -15.92
CA PRO A 528 -10.72 19.55 -15.61
C PRO A 528 -12.07 19.33 -16.27
N LEU A 529 -12.98 20.31 -16.18
CA LEU A 529 -14.30 20.21 -16.77
C LEU A 529 -14.24 20.12 -18.30
N VAL A 530 -13.30 20.84 -18.91
CA VAL A 530 -13.07 20.78 -20.36
C VAL A 530 -12.60 19.38 -20.76
N ASP A 531 -11.63 18.81 -20.04
CA ASP A 531 -11.13 17.45 -20.31
C ASP A 531 -12.19 16.39 -20.09
N LEU A 532 -13.00 16.52 -19.04
CA LEU A 532 -14.08 15.58 -18.76
C LEU A 532 -15.10 15.56 -19.91
N LYS A 533 -15.51 16.73 -20.39
CA LYS A 533 -16.42 16.86 -21.55
C LYS A 533 -15.81 16.32 -22.84
N LEU A 534 -14.57 16.71 -23.14
CA LEU A 534 -13.87 16.27 -24.36
C LEU A 534 -13.56 14.77 -24.31
N GLY A 535 -13.23 14.24 -23.14
CA GLY A 535 -12.96 12.83 -22.91
C GLY A 535 -14.20 11.96 -23.11
N MET A 536 -15.35 12.39 -22.58
CA MET A 536 -16.63 11.70 -22.83
C MET A 536 -17.00 11.72 -24.33
N ALA A 537 -16.84 12.87 -24.99
CA ALA A 537 -17.08 12.98 -26.44
C ALA A 537 -16.11 12.11 -27.26
N ALA A 538 -14.84 12.05 -26.87
CA ALA A 538 -13.84 11.19 -27.48
C ALA A 538 -14.16 9.71 -27.30
N ALA A 539 -14.57 9.30 -26.09
CA ALA A 539 -15.00 7.93 -25.81
C ALA A 539 -16.18 7.53 -26.71
N ALA A 540 -17.23 8.36 -26.79
CA ALA A 540 -18.39 8.11 -27.65
C ALA A 540 -18.04 8.01 -29.14
N LYS A 541 -17.04 8.78 -29.59
CA LYS A 541 -16.56 8.75 -30.98
C LYS A 541 -15.71 7.51 -31.29
N GLN A 542 -14.84 7.11 -30.35
CA GLN A 542 -13.91 6.00 -30.55
C GLN A 542 -14.59 4.63 -30.32
N PHE A 543 -15.60 4.58 -29.46
CA PHE A 543 -16.25 3.36 -29.03
C PHE A 543 -17.75 3.43 -29.30
N SER A 544 -18.19 2.91 -30.45
CA SER A 544 -19.59 3.02 -30.92
C SER A 544 -20.64 2.38 -30.00
N TRP A 545 -20.21 1.50 -29.08
CA TRP A 545 -21.03 0.84 -28.07
C TRP A 545 -21.25 1.67 -26.80
N VAL A 546 -20.62 2.85 -26.69
CA VAL A 546 -20.83 3.81 -25.59
C VAL A 546 -22.05 4.69 -25.94
N ASP A 547 -23.13 4.60 -25.16
CA ASP A 547 -24.31 5.45 -25.34
C ASP A 547 -24.17 6.78 -24.57
N SER A 548 -23.53 7.76 -25.19
CA SER A 548 -23.35 9.09 -24.57
C SER A 548 -24.64 9.87 -24.35
N ASN A 549 -25.76 9.47 -24.96
CA ASN A 549 -27.06 10.10 -24.71
C ASN A 549 -27.74 9.54 -23.44
N ASN A 550 -27.19 8.46 -22.87
CA ASN A 550 -27.66 7.83 -21.66
C ASN A 550 -26.50 7.68 -20.66
N ALA A 551 -26.00 8.81 -20.16
CA ALA A 551 -24.82 8.90 -19.31
C ALA A 551 -25.14 9.56 -17.97
N CYS A 552 -24.50 9.09 -16.90
CA CYS A 552 -24.53 9.71 -15.57
C CYS A 552 -23.09 9.95 -15.08
N ALA A 553 -22.80 11.16 -14.61
CA ALA A 553 -21.53 11.49 -13.99
C ALA A 553 -21.57 11.16 -12.48
N LEU A 554 -20.52 10.53 -11.98
CA LEU A 554 -20.40 10.02 -10.62
C LEU A 554 -19.00 10.34 -10.07
N GLY A 555 -18.92 10.75 -8.80
CA GLY A 555 -17.63 11.03 -8.16
C GLY A 555 -17.76 11.25 -6.67
N ALA A 556 -16.61 11.36 -6.00
CA ALA A 556 -16.52 11.70 -4.58
C ALA A 556 -15.34 12.62 -4.31
N SER A 557 -15.44 13.38 -3.22
CA SER A 557 -14.49 14.43 -2.87
C SER A 557 -14.50 15.54 -3.94
N TYR A 558 -13.43 15.69 -4.71
CA TYR A 558 -13.40 16.61 -5.86
C TYR A 558 -14.32 16.18 -7.01
N GLY A 559 -14.37 14.87 -7.30
CA GLY A 559 -14.98 14.31 -8.50
C GLY A 559 -16.50 14.35 -8.52
#